data_AF-A0A1V6GCI3-F1
#
_entry.id   AF-A0A1V6GCI3-F1
#
_cell.length_a   1.000
_cell.length_b   1.000
_cell.length_c   1.000
_cell.angle_alpha   90.00
_cell.angle_beta   90.00
_cell.angle_gamma   90.00
#
_symmetry.space_group_name_H-M   'P 1'
#
loop_
_entity.id
_entity.type
_entity.pdbx_description
1 polymer ?
#
loop_
_entity_poly.entity_id
_entity_poly.type
_entity_poly.pdbx_seq_one_letter_code
_entity_poly.pdbx_strand_id
1 'polypeptide(L)' 'MQVVGGIGYTNVYPLERIVRDIRLSMIWVGSNEIMQLIVQNEWYKEYFKTLSKEDVRDVEADAVGADAEEEKIYE' A
#
# COMPACT_ATOMS: atom_id res chain seq x y z
N MET A 1 -6.38 -5.38 18.76
CA MET A 1 -5.86 -6.35 19.75
C MET A 1 -4.90 -5.70 20.73
N GLN A 2 -3.87 -4.99 20.27
CA GLN A 2 -2.87 -4.36 21.16
C GLN A 2 -3.46 -3.45 22.24
N VAL A 3 -4.51 -2.68 21.93
CA VAL A 3 -5.15 -1.75 22.88
C VAL A 3 -5.97 -2.46 23.96
N VAL A 4 -6.67 -3.55 23.62
CA VAL A 4 -7.54 -4.29 24.54
C VAL A 4 -6.77 -5.32 25.38
N GLY A 5 -5.51 -5.62 25.02
CA GLY A 5 -4.71 -6.64 25.71
C GLY A 5 -5.31 -8.04 25.58
N GLY A 6 -5.09 -8.87 26.60
CA GLY A 6 -5.45 -10.30 26.58
C GLY A 6 -6.93 -10.60 26.37
N ILE A 7 -7.84 -9.74 26.85
CA ILE A 7 -9.29 -9.98 26.72
C ILE A 7 -9.76 -9.97 25.27
N GLY A 8 -9.03 -9.32 24.37
CA GLY A 8 -9.36 -9.33 22.94
C GLY A 8 -9.23 -10.71 22.29
N TYR A 9 -8.46 -11.63 22.89
CA TYR A 9 -8.27 -13.02 22.43
C TYR A 9 -9.27 -14.00 23.08
N THR A 10 -10.21 -13.48 23.86
CA THR A 10 -11.24 -14.30 24.51
C THR A 10 -12.55 -14.20 23.76
N ASN A 11 -13.48 -15.12 24.06
CA ASN A 11 -14.83 -15.08 23.49
C ASN A 11 -15.74 -14.01 24.13
N VAL A 12 -15.21 -13.19 25.05
CA VAL A 12 -15.97 -12.09 25.68
C VAL A 12 -16.27 -10.99 24.65
N TYR A 13 -15.32 -10.70 23.76
CA TYR A 13 -15.51 -9.76 22.65
C TYR A 13 -15.17 -10.44 21.31
N PRO A 14 -15.95 -10.24 20.24
CA PRO A 14 -15.74 -10.93 18.96
C PRO A 14 -14.55 -10.41 18.14
N LEU A 15 -13.61 -9.68 18.76
CA LEU A 15 -12.54 -8.96 18.07
C LEU A 15 -11.58 -9.90 17.33
N GLU A 16 -11.17 -10.99 17.97
CA GLU A 16 -10.29 -11.97 17.32
C GLU A 16 -10.94 -12.56 16.05
N ARG A 17 -12.22 -12.92 16.13
CA ARG A 17 -12.96 -13.48 14.99
C ARG A 17 -13.03 -12.48 13.84
N ILE A 18 -13.41 -11.24 14.12
CA ILE A 18 -13.50 -10.18 13.10
C ILE A 18 -12.13 -9.96 12.43
N VAL A 19 -11.05 -9.89 13.21
CA VAL A 19 -9.69 -9.72 12.65
C VAL A 19 -9.30 -10.91 11.78
N ARG A 20 -9.69 -12.14 12.16
CA ARG A 20 -9.45 -13.34 11.37
C ARG A 20 -10.21 -13.32 10.04
N ASP A 21 -11.48 -12.92 10.07
CA ASP A 21 -12.33 -12.85 8.89
C ASP A 21 -11.80 -11.79 7.90
N ILE A 22 -11.40 -10.62 8.40
CA ILE A 22 -10.81 -9.56 7.56
C ILE A 22 -9.51 -10.01 6.92
N ARG A 23 -8.68 -10.83 7.58
CA ARG A 23 -7.42 -11.30 6.96
C ARG A 23 -7.64 -12.09 5.67
N LEU A 24 -8.79 -12.75 5.49
CA LEU A 24 -9.12 -13.43 4.24
C LEU A 24 -9.29 -12.44 3.08
N SER A 25 -9.68 -11.19 3.33
CA SER A 25 -9.83 -10.19 2.27
C SER A 25 -8.50 -9.82 1.60
N MET A 26 -7.35 -10.12 2.24
CA MET A 26 -6.03 -9.84 1.67
C MET A 26 -5.61 -10.82 0.57
N ILE A 27 -6.32 -11.96 0.44
CA ILE A 27 -6.03 -13.01 -0.53
C ILE A 27 -7.22 -13.28 -1.47
N TRP A 28 -8.43 -12.92 -1.03
CA TRP A 28 -9.64 -13.22 -1.76
C TRP A 28 -9.87 -12.21 -2.89
N VAL A 29 -10.20 -12.72 -4.08
CA VAL A 29 -10.37 -11.94 -5.32
C VAL A 29 -9.09 -11.21 -5.75
N GLY A 30 -7.93 -11.79 -5.43
CA GLY A 30 -6.62 -11.25 -5.74
C GLY A 30 -5.84 -10.96 -4.46
N SER A 31 -4.59 -11.41 -4.40
CA SER A 31 -3.73 -11.06 -3.27
C SER A 31 -3.31 -9.59 -3.34
N ASN A 32 -3.00 -9.00 -2.19
CA ASN A 32 -2.51 -7.62 -2.15
C ASN A 32 -1.35 -7.37 -3.11
N GLU A 33 -0.41 -8.32 -3.24
CA GLU A 33 0.74 -8.22 -4.13
C GLU A 33 0.34 -8.18 -5.61
N ILE A 34 -0.62 -9.02 -6.02
CA ILE A 34 -1.14 -9.02 -7.40
C ILE A 34 -1.92 -7.74 -7.68
N MET A 35 -2.73 -7.27 -6.74
CA MET A 35 -3.46 -6.01 -6.88
C MET A 35 -2.51 -4.82 -7.00
N GLN A 36 -1.43 -4.79 -6.22
CA GLN A 36 -0.37 -3.78 -6.35
C GLN A 36 0.29 -3.83 -7.74
N LEU A 37 0.60 -5.03 -8.26
CA LEU A 37 1.17 -5.19 -9.60
C LEU A 37 0.21 -4.69 -10.70
N ILE A 38 -1.09 -4.96 -10.57
CA ILE A 38 -2.10 -4.47 -11.52
C ILE A 38 -2.15 -2.94 -11.51
N VAL A 39 -2.22 -2.33 -10.31
CA VAL A 39 -2.22 -0.87 -10.16
C VAL A 39 -0.97 -0.26 -10.77
N GLN A 40 0.21 -0.82 -10.47
CA GLN A 40 1.49 -0.38 -11.02
C GLN A 40 1.48 -0.46 -12.56
N ASN A 41 1.00 -1.57 -13.12
CA ASN A 41 0.94 -1.77 -14.57
C ASN A 41 0.03 -0.76 -15.26
N GLU A 42 -1.18 -0.53 -14.74
CA GLU A 42 -2.12 0.44 -15.29
C GLU A 42 -1.60 1.87 -15.15
N TRP A 43 -1.01 2.22 -14.00
CA TRP A 43 -0.40 3.53 -13.80
C TRP A 43 0.71 3.81 -14.83
N TYR A 44 1.63 2.87 -15.06
CA TYR A 44 2.69 3.05 -16.05
C TYR A 44 2.13 3.21 -17.48
N LYS A 45 1.09 2.45 -17.85
CA LYS A 45 0.43 2.61 -19.16
C LYS A 45 -0.12 4.02 -19.34
N GLU A 46 -0.82 4.55 -18.34
CA GLU A 46 -1.36 5.91 -18.36
C GLU A 46 -0.25 6.98 -18.36
N TYR A 47 0.81 6.75 -17.59
CA TYR A 47 1.99 7.61 -17.55
C TYR A 47 2.62 7.78 -18.93
N PHE A 48 2.92 6.67 -19.63
CA PHE A 48 3.51 6.73 -20.97
C PHE A 48 2.57 7.31 -22.03
N LYS A 49 1.25 7.20 -21.85
CA LYS A 49 0.27 7.69 -22.81
C LYS A 49 0.06 9.20 -22.74
N THR A 50 -0.05 9.73 -21.52
CA THR A 50 -0.59 11.07 -21.24
C THR A 50 0.33 11.89 -20.34
N LEU A 51 0.66 11.38 -19.14
CA LEU A 51 1.35 12.16 -18.10
C LEU A 51 2.80 12.52 -18.47
N SER A 52 3.51 11.65 -19.21
CA SER A 52 4.87 11.92 -19.70
C SER A 52 5.00 13.12 -20.65
N LYS A 53 3.87 13.64 -21.16
CA LYS A 53 3.83 14.77 -22.09
C LYS A 53 3.30 16.04 -21.43
N GLU A 54 2.75 15.93 -20.22
CA GLU A 54 2.21 17.06 -19.48
C GLU A 54 3.28 17.62 -18.54
N ASP A 55 3.29 18.95 -18.37
CA ASP A 55 4.14 19.63 -17.39
C ASP A 55 3.53 19.42 -16.00
N VAL A 56 3.70 18.20 -15.46
CA VAL A 56 3.22 17.82 -14.14
C VAL A 56 4.25 18.19 -13.08
N ARG A 57 3.76 18.57 -11.89
CA ARG A 57 4.61 18.89 -10.74
C ARG A 57 5.52 17.71 -10.42
N ASP A 58 6.82 18.00 -10.34
CA ASP A 58 7.79 17.06 -9.80
C ASP A 58 7.57 16.89 -8.30
N VAL A 59 6.91 15.79 -7.94
CA VAL A 59 6.62 15.42 -6.55
C VAL A 59 7.85 14.91 -5.81
N GLU A 60 8.90 14.48 -6.52
CA GLU A 60 10.14 14.02 -5.91
C GLU A 60 10.91 15.20 -5.30
N ALA A 61 10.90 16.34 -6.00
CA ALA A 61 11.47 17.60 -5.52
C ALA A 61 10.77 18.18 -4.28
N ASP A 62 9.56 17.72 -3.93
CA ASP A 62 8.84 18.17 -2.74
C ASP A 62 9.40 17.56 -1.44
N ALA A 63 10.21 16.51 -1.53
CA ALA A 63 10.78 15.85 -0.38
C ALA A 63 11.93 16.68 0.23
N VAL A 64 11.98 16.76 1.56
CA VAL A 64 13.04 17.51 2.29
C VAL A 64 14.45 16.96 1.99
N GLY A 65 14.57 15.69 1.61
CA GLY A 65 15.82 15.04 1.23
C GLY A 65 15.96 14.77 -0.27
N ALA A 66 15.25 15.50 -1.14
CA ALA A 66 15.23 15.23 -2.59
C ALA A 66 16.64 15.23 -3.24
N ASP A 67 17.55 16.04 -2.68
CA ASP A 67 18.93 16.22 -3.16
C ASP A 67 19.88 15.08 -2.72
N ALA A 68 19.47 14.20 -1.80
CA ALA A 68 20.30 13.11 -1.29
C ALA A 68 20.26 11.89 -2.22
N GLU A 69 20.89 11.99 -3.39
CA GLU A 69 20.92 10.93 -4.41
C GLU A 69 21.44 9.58 -3.87
N GLU A 70 22.37 9.60 -2.91
CA GLU A 70 22.94 8.39 -2.30
C GLU A 70 21.91 7.55 -1.50
N GLU A 71 20.79 8.16 -1.08
CA GLU A 71 19.71 7.45 -0.36
C GLU A 71 18.65 6.84 -1.30
N LYS A 72 18.71 7.13 -2.61
CA LYS A 72 17.77 6.62 -3.61
C LYS A 72 18.15 5.19 -4.03
N ILE A 73 17.82 4.22 -3.17
CA ILE A 73 18.03 2.78 -3.43
C ILE A 73 16.77 2.18 -4.05
N TYR A 74 16.88 1.68 -5.29
CA TYR A 74 15.78 1.09 -6.06
C TYR A 74 15.82 -0.45 -6.13
N GLU A 75 16.69 -1.10 -5.32
CA GLU A 75 16.84 -2.56 -5.25
C GLU A 75 15.75 -3.22 -4.39
#